data_AF-F9DKD7-F1
#
_entry.id   AF-F9DKD7-F1
#
_cell.length_a   1.000
_cell.length_b   1.000
_cell.length_c   1.000
_cell.angle_alpha   90.00
_cell.angle_beta   90.00
_cell.angle_gamma   90.00
#
_symmetry.space_group_name_H-M   'P 1'
#
loop_
_entity.id
_entity.type
_entity.pdbx_description
1 polymer ?
#
loop_
_entity_poly.entity_id
_entity_poly.type
_entity_poly.pdbx_seq_one_letter_code
_entity_poly.pdbx_strand_id
1 'polypeptide(L)' 'MAVSIYTKRVTKPFMASVADIRTYVYGAAYDSWNRVQTMTYPDGEVVAYHYNAAGQVERMTSNK' A
#
# COMPACT_ATOMS: atom_id res chain seq x y z
N MET A 1 -16.60 -2.47 -5.14
CA MET A 1 -15.14 -2.47 -4.94
C MET A 1 -14.78 -1.16 -4.27
N ALA A 2 -14.18 -1.20 -3.08
CA ALA A 2 -13.77 0.00 -2.35
C ALA A 2 -12.26 0.22 -2.56
N VAL A 3 -11.90 1.46 -2.93
CA VAL A 3 -10.50 1.92 -3.00
C VAL A 3 -10.29 2.80 -1.76
N SER A 4 -9.42 2.37 -0.85
CA SER A 4 -9.08 3.12 0.35
C SER A 4 -7.70 3.76 0.16
N ILE A 5 -7.60 5.07 0.35
CA ILE A 5 -6.36 5.83 0.23
C ILE A 5 -5.76 5.99 1.63
N TYR A 6 -4.55 5.47 1.84
CA TYR A 6 -3.86 5.53 3.13
C TYR A 6 -2.72 6.54 3.08
N THR A 7 -2.60 7.33 4.14
CA THR A 7 -1.52 8.30 4.32
C THR A 7 -0.60 7.83 5.45
N LYS A 8 0.66 7.50 5.15
CA LYS A 8 1.68 7.31 6.19
C LYS A 8 2.55 8.57 6.30
N ARG A 9 2.59 9.15 7.50
CA ARG A 9 3.55 10.18 7.88
C ARG A 9 4.77 9.51 8.50
N VAL A 10 5.94 9.68 7.89
CA VAL A 10 7.22 9.24 8.46
C VAL A 10 7.91 10.46 9.06
N THR A 11 8.00 10.51 10.39
CA THR A 11 8.74 11.55 11.10
C THR A 11 10.09 10.99 11.53
N LYS A 12 11.19 11.52 10.98
CA LYS A 12 12.55 11.20 11.44
C LYS A 12 12.86 12.02 12.70
N PRO A 13 13.56 11.49 13.73
CA PRO A 13 13.78 12.20 14.98
C PRO A 13 14.66 13.46 14.80
N PHE A 14 14.14 14.56 15.35
CA PHE A 14 14.62 15.92 15.69
C PHE A 14 15.80 16.63 14.97
N MET A 15 16.50 16.06 14.00
CA MET A 15 17.44 16.79 13.12
C MET A 15 17.04 16.76 11.64
N ALA A 16 15.83 16.29 11.32
CA ALA A 16 15.25 16.45 10.00
C ALA A 16 14.49 17.78 9.96
N SER A 17 14.90 18.70 9.10
CA SER A 17 14.17 19.94 8.86
C SER A 17 12.71 19.62 8.48
N VAL A 18 11.76 20.50 8.79
CA VAL A 18 10.34 20.35 8.38
C VAL A 18 10.20 20.14 6.85
N ALA A 19 11.23 20.44 6.05
CA ALA A 19 11.29 20.16 4.62
C ALA A 19 11.36 18.65 4.26
N ASP A 20 11.64 17.75 5.21
CA ASP A 20 11.75 16.31 4.98
C ASP A 20 10.48 15.51 5.31
N ILE A 21 9.35 16.18 5.60
CA ILE A 21 8.07 15.49 5.78
C ILE A 21 7.58 15.01 4.41
N ARG A 22 7.96 13.78 4.07
CA ARG A 22 7.45 13.07 2.89
C ARG A 22 6.13 12.43 3.24
N THR A 23 5.06 12.95 2.64
CA THR A 23 3.73 12.33 2.73
C THR A 23 3.65 11.25 1.67
N TYR A 24 3.61 9.98 2.10
CA TYR A 24 3.42 8.84 1.21
C TYR A 24 1.94 8.46 1.20
N VAL A 25 1.30 8.70 0.05
CA VAL A 25 -0.08 8.34 -0.22
C VAL A 25 -0.07 7.08 -1.08
N TYR A 26 -0.69 6.00 -0.63
CA TYR A 26 -0.89 4.80 -1.43
C TYR A 26 -2.38 4.42 -1.46
N GLY A 27 -2.81 3.85 -2.59
CA GLY A 27 -4.15 3.28 -2.72
C GLY A 27 -4.13 1.79 -2.39
N ALA A 28 -5.18 1.28 -1.77
CA ALA A 28 -5.40 -0.15 -1.60
C ALA A 28 -6.81 -0.55 -2.04
N ALA A 29 -6.91 -1.61 -2.83
CA ALA A 29 -8.16 -2.25 -3.20
C ALA A 29 -8.34 -3.52 -2.39
N TYR A 30 -9.58 -3.77 -1.95
CA TYR A 30 -9.92 -4.88 -1.07
C TYR A 30 -10.85 -5.87 -1.75
N ASP A 31 -10.69 -7.14 -1.41
CA ASP A 31 -11.64 -8.20 -1.76
C ASP A 31 -12.90 -8.15 -0.86
N SER A 32 -13.86 -9.03 -1.13
CA SER A 32 -15.11 -9.12 -0.36
C SER A 32 -14.90 -9.59 1.08
N TRP A 33 -13.72 -10.10 1.42
CA TRP A 33 -13.33 -10.54 2.76
C TRP A 33 -12.50 -9.47 3.49
N ASN A 34 -12.46 -8.26 2.93
CA ASN A 34 -11.72 -7.12 3.47
C ASN A 34 -10.20 -7.34 3.56
N ARG A 35 -9.64 -8.13 2.64
CA ARG A 35 -8.18 -8.34 2.49
C ARG A 35 -7.65 -7.52 1.33
N VAL A 36 -6.39 -7.07 1.43
CA VAL A 36 -5.75 -6.23 0.40
C VAL A 36 -5.49 -7.08 -0.85
N GLN A 37 -6.17 -6.77 -1.95
CA GLN A 37 -5.97 -7.43 -3.23
C GLN A 37 -4.92 -6.69 -4.08
N THR A 38 -4.87 -5.36 -3.98
CA THR A 38 -3.95 -4.53 -4.78
C THR A 38 -3.52 -3.31 -3.98
N MET A 39 -2.26 -2.92 -4.12
CA MET A 39 -1.69 -1.73 -3.51
C MET A 39 -0.97 -0.90 -4.58
N THR A 40 -1.32 0.37 -4.69
CA THR A 40 -0.74 1.32 -5.65
C THR A 40 0.07 2.34 -4.89
N TYR A 41 1.38 2.31 -5.09
CA TYR A 41 2.33 3.24 -4.51
C TYR A 41 2.38 4.56 -5.29
N PRO A 42 2.79 5.66 -4.63
CA PRO A 42 2.80 6.98 -5.26
C PRO A 42 3.88 7.13 -6.35
N ASP A 43 4.85 6.22 -6.41
CA ASP A 43 5.85 6.16 -7.49
C ASP A 43 5.35 5.39 -8.73
N GLY A 44 4.07 4.99 -8.74
CA GLY A 44 3.43 4.25 -9.82
C GLY A 44 3.50 2.74 -9.67
N GLU A 45 4.27 2.22 -8.70
CA GLU A 45 4.37 0.77 -8.49
C GLU A 45 3.02 0.19 -8.03
N VAL A 46 2.58 -0.88 -8.71
CA VAL A 46 1.36 -1.61 -8.37
C VAL A 46 1.73 -3.02 -7.92
N VAL A 47 1.41 -3.32 -6.67
CA VAL A 47 1.58 -4.64 -6.07
C VAL A 47 0.23 -5.34 -5.97
N ALA A 48 0.09 -6.52 -6.56
CA ALA A 48 -1.09 -7.36 -6.47
C ALA A 48 -0.83 -8.61 -5.62
N TYR A 49 -1.78 -8.90 -4.73
CA TYR A 49 -1.78 -10.05 -3.83
C TYR A 49 -2.80 -11.08 -4.32
N HIS A 50 -2.35 -12.31 -4.51
CA HIS A 50 -3.18 -13.45 -4.85
C HIS A 50 -3.30 -14.36 -3.64
N TYR A 51 -4.52 -14.61 -3.20
CA TYR A 51 -4.80 -15.49 -2.07
C TYR A 51 -5.32 -16.85 -2.55
N ASN A 52 -4.85 -17.92 -1.90
CA ASN A 52 -5.45 -19.24 -2.08
C ASN A 52 -6.79 -19.36 -1.33
N ALA A 53 -7.48 -20.48 -1.53
CA ALA A 53 -8.75 -20.77 -0.87
C ALA A 53 -8.65 -20.86 0.67
N ALA A 54 -7.47 -21.21 1.21
CA ALA A 54 -7.20 -21.23 2.65
C ALA A 54 -6.99 -19.82 3.24
N GLY A 55 -7.02 -18.79 2.40
CA GLY A 55 -6.91 -17.40 2.81
C GLY A 55 -5.49 -16.86 2.89
N GLN A 56 -4.50 -17.66 2.51
CA GLN A 56 -3.07 -17.33 2.57
C GLN A 56 -2.60 -16.69 1.27
N VAL A 57 -1.56 -15.86 1.33
CA VAL A 57 -0.94 -15.31 0.12
C VAL A 57 -0.24 -16.44 -0.62
N GLU A 58 -0.69 -16.72 -1.83
CA GLU A 58 -0.10 -17.70 -2.74
C GLU A 58 0.93 -17.04 -3.67
N ARG A 59 0.67 -15.80 -4.08
CA ARG A 59 1.57 -15.06 -4.99
C ARG A 59 1.47 -13.55 -4.75
N MET A 60 2.60 -12.88 -4.95
CA MET A 60 2.66 -11.43 -5.10
C MET A 60 3.26 -11.10 -6.46
N THR A 61 2.67 -10.13 -7.14
CA THR A 61 3.23 -9.56 -8.37
C THR A 61 3.41 -8.07 -8.18
N SER A 62 4.54 -7.52 -8.63
CA SER A 62 4.78 -6.08 -8.67
C SER A 62 5.00 -5.66 -10.12
N ASN A 63 4.39 -4.55 -10.50
CA ASN A 63 4.61 -3.90 -11.79
C ASN A 63 4.95 -2.44 -11.52
N LYS A 64 6.05 -1.96 -12.10
CA LYS A 64 6.55 -0.59 -11.98
C LYS A 64 6.41 0.14 -13.31
#